data_AF-A0A921FNS2-F1
#
_entry.id   AF-A0A921FNS2-F1
#
_cell.length_a   1.000
_cell.length_b   1.000
_cell.length_c   1.000
_cell.angle_alpha   90.00
_cell.angle_beta   90.00
_cell.angle_gamma   90.00
#
_symmetry.space_group_name_H-M   'P 1'
#
loop_
_entity.id
_entity.type
_entity.pdbx_description
1 polymer ?
#
loop_
_entity_poly.entity_id
_entity_poly.type
_entity_poly.pdbx_seq_one_letter_code
_entity_poly.pdbx_strand_id
1 'polypeptide(L)'
;MFRNTLTQKSPSNLTKRVTPVAVLAASIALVGCGGSAEADITSEGRLAYACTLTDHVLEEHGDPDSLGAFMGHEADPGARETATVGMLANGSDNETFAAIGSTLVESVQLFNPEELTSGLYDIQAACEDSGISKTADVSHQGQLDYACTLTHHFRQEHGLAAEWIDERAQAGWSGFVELASAAALVGAANGQILAEYPELSEAGIDLLNALQRRDLEVIDNSVEAFDSACAEL
;
A
#
# COMPACT_ATOMS: atom_id res chain seq x y z
N MET A 1 32.79 25.54 -58.88
CA MET A 1 34.22 25.44 -59.22
C MET A 1 34.98 26.34 -58.27
N PHE A 2 35.77 25.79 -57.34
CA PHE A 2 37.14 26.22 -57.01
C PHE A 2 37.67 25.26 -55.94
N ARG A 3 38.62 24.44 -56.38
CA ARG A 3 39.45 23.56 -55.54
C ARG A 3 40.33 24.46 -54.68
N ASN A 4 40.54 24.08 -53.41
CA ASN A 4 41.81 24.34 -52.75
C ASN A 4 42.24 23.11 -51.96
N THR A 5 43.46 22.72 -52.25
CA THR A 5 44.17 21.52 -51.84
C THR A 5 45.30 21.92 -50.90
N LEU A 6 45.89 20.93 -50.23
CA LEU A 6 47.14 20.94 -49.44
C LEU A 6 46.92 21.29 -47.94
N THR A 7 47.52 20.60 -46.96
CA THR A 7 48.78 19.84 -47.00
C THR A 7 48.82 18.79 -45.89
N GLN A 8 49.40 17.66 -46.26
CA GLN A 8 49.75 16.49 -45.47
C GLN A 8 50.86 16.79 -44.44
N LYS A 9 50.72 16.30 -43.20
CA LYS A 9 51.86 16.06 -42.29
C LYS A 9 51.56 14.84 -41.41
N SER A 10 52.28 13.75 -41.70
CA SER A 10 52.56 12.61 -40.82
C SER A 10 54.08 12.61 -40.60
N PRO A 11 54.72 11.86 -39.67
CA PRO A 11 54.21 10.93 -38.67
C PRO A 11 54.88 11.10 -37.28
N SER A 12 54.45 10.34 -36.27
CA SER A 12 55.39 9.75 -35.30
C SER A 12 54.74 8.61 -34.52
N ASN A 13 55.21 7.40 -34.82
CA ASN A 13 54.94 6.17 -34.09
C ASN A 13 55.39 6.30 -32.63
N LEU A 14 54.46 6.08 -31.69
CA LEU A 14 54.80 5.72 -30.31
C LEU A 14 54.16 4.38 -29.98
N THR A 15 54.97 3.32 -30.15
CA THR A 15 54.69 1.96 -29.71
C THR A 15 54.64 1.94 -28.19
N LYS A 16 53.45 2.10 -27.60
CA LYS A 16 53.23 1.83 -26.18
C LYS A 16 53.03 0.33 -26.00
N ARG A 17 53.95 -0.28 -25.26
CA ARG A 17 53.84 -1.65 -24.75
C ARG A 17 52.57 -1.75 -23.91
N VAL A 18 51.62 -2.57 -24.37
CA VAL A 18 50.43 -2.95 -23.60
C VAL A 18 50.84 -4.10 -22.70
N THR A 19 51.03 -3.81 -21.41
CA THR A 19 51.10 -4.82 -20.36
C THR A 19 49.67 -5.35 -20.16
N PRO A 20 49.40 -6.66 -20.30
CA PRO A 20 48.10 -7.19 -19.92
C PRO A 20 48.00 -7.12 -18.39
N VAL A 21 47.29 -6.10 -17.89
CA VAL A 21 46.76 -6.13 -16.53
C VAL A 21 45.66 -7.17 -16.55
N ALA A 22 45.94 -8.34 -15.97
CA ALA A 22 44.92 -9.30 -15.62
C ALA A 22 44.00 -8.64 -14.59
N VAL A 23 42.95 -7.99 -15.08
CA VAL A 23 41.81 -7.57 -14.26
C VAL A 23 41.14 -8.87 -13.86
N LEU A 24 41.42 -9.35 -12.64
CA LEU A 24 40.51 -10.26 -11.96
C LEU A 24 39.19 -9.51 -11.85
N ALA A 25 38.28 -9.79 -12.79
CA ALA A 25 36.87 -9.52 -12.60
C ALA A 25 36.43 -10.41 -11.44
N ALA A 26 36.55 -9.90 -10.22
CA ALA A 26 35.77 -10.37 -9.11
C ALA A 26 34.32 -10.05 -9.49
N SER A 27 33.65 -11.02 -10.10
CA SER A 27 32.20 -11.06 -10.16
C SER A 27 31.72 -11.16 -8.72
N ILE A 28 31.62 -10.02 -8.05
CA ILE A 28 30.74 -9.88 -6.90
C ILE A 28 29.36 -10.12 -7.50
N ALA A 29 28.91 -11.37 -7.39
CA ALA A 29 27.49 -11.65 -7.41
C ALA A 29 26.94 -10.86 -6.23
N LEU A 30 26.55 -9.61 -6.50
CA LEU A 30 25.46 -8.98 -5.78
C LEU A 30 24.28 -9.92 -6.05
N VAL A 31 24.17 -10.95 -5.21
CA VAL A 31 22.88 -11.50 -4.86
C VAL A 31 22.17 -10.30 -4.25
N GLY A 32 21.50 -9.54 -5.13
CA GLY A 32 20.56 -8.54 -4.68
C GLY A 32 19.56 -9.33 -3.88
N CYS A 33 19.64 -9.19 -2.55
CA CYS A 33 18.42 -9.24 -1.75
C CYS A 33 17.43 -8.39 -2.52
N GLY A 34 16.42 -9.04 -3.11
CA GLY A 34 15.34 -8.36 -3.79
C GLY A 34 14.65 -7.53 -2.73
N GLY A 35 15.16 -6.31 -2.51
CA GLY A 35 14.41 -5.29 -1.82
C GLY A 35 13.11 -5.20 -2.60
N SER A 36 12.01 -5.57 -1.95
CA SER A 36 10.69 -5.27 -2.45
C SER A 36 10.72 -3.82 -2.89
N ALA A 37 10.30 -3.56 -4.13
CA ALA A 37 10.12 -2.18 -4.55
C ALA A 37 9.20 -1.54 -3.50
N GLU A 38 9.67 -0.45 -2.89
CA GLU A 38 8.91 0.26 -1.86
C GLU A 38 7.50 0.52 -2.38
N ALA A 39 6.49 0.21 -1.56
CA ALA A 39 5.10 0.34 -1.97
C ALA A 39 4.79 1.77 -2.41
N ASP A 40 4.07 1.93 -3.51
CA ASP A 40 3.62 3.24 -3.97
C ASP A 40 2.44 3.71 -3.11
N ILE A 41 2.75 4.60 -2.18
CA ILE A 41 1.82 5.17 -1.20
C ILE A 41 1.29 6.55 -1.60
N THR A 42 1.60 7.03 -2.82
CA THR A 42 1.00 8.26 -3.35
C THR A 42 -0.52 8.11 -3.49
N SER A 43 -1.28 9.21 -3.67
CA SER A 43 -2.74 9.11 -3.91
C SER A 43 -3.07 8.19 -5.09
N GLU A 44 -2.29 8.23 -6.17
CA GLU A 44 -2.45 7.35 -7.34
C GLU A 44 -2.04 5.90 -6.99
N GLY A 45 -0.94 5.71 -6.28
CA GLY A 45 -0.48 4.39 -5.82
C GLY A 45 -1.46 3.69 -4.89
N ARG A 46 -2.06 4.41 -3.94
CA ARG A 46 -3.11 3.89 -3.05
C ARG A 46 -4.36 3.47 -3.81
N LEU A 47 -4.72 4.23 -4.84
CA LEU A 47 -5.86 3.89 -5.68
C LEU A 47 -5.55 2.68 -6.58
N ALA A 48 -4.34 2.61 -7.13
CA ALA A 48 -3.84 1.43 -7.86
C ALA A 48 -3.83 0.16 -6.97
N TYR A 49 -3.42 0.31 -5.71
CA TYR A 49 -3.47 -0.76 -4.73
C TYR A 49 -4.92 -1.20 -4.46
N ALA A 50 -5.82 -0.26 -4.19
CA ALA A 50 -7.24 -0.55 -3.98
C ALA A 50 -7.86 -1.27 -5.19
N CYS A 51 -7.58 -0.80 -6.41
CA CYS A 51 -8.03 -1.44 -7.65
C CYS A 51 -7.50 -2.86 -7.82
N THR A 52 -6.24 -3.10 -7.49
CA THR A 52 -5.63 -4.44 -7.57
C THR A 52 -6.23 -5.36 -6.51
N LEU A 53 -6.47 -4.84 -5.30
CA LEU A 53 -7.06 -5.60 -4.20
C LEU A 53 -8.54 -5.94 -4.47
N THR A 54 -9.29 -5.04 -5.12
CA THR A 54 -10.68 -5.33 -5.56
C THR A 54 -10.73 -6.50 -6.52
N ASP A 55 -9.86 -6.53 -7.54
CA ASP A 55 -9.80 -7.67 -8.46
C ASP A 55 -9.42 -8.95 -7.72
N HIS A 56 -8.44 -8.89 -6.80
CA HIS A 56 -8.05 -10.04 -5.98
C HIS A 56 -9.20 -10.60 -5.14
N VAL A 57 -9.97 -9.73 -4.47
CA VAL A 57 -11.16 -10.16 -3.69
C VAL A 57 -12.17 -10.88 -4.60
N LEU A 58 -12.53 -10.28 -5.73
CA LEU A 58 -13.51 -10.84 -6.65
C LEU A 58 -13.04 -12.16 -7.28
N GLU A 59 -11.74 -12.30 -7.57
CA GLU A 59 -11.17 -13.48 -8.21
C GLU A 59 -10.91 -14.64 -7.24
N GLU A 60 -10.34 -14.38 -6.06
CA GLU A 60 -9.89 -15.43 -5.13
C GLU A 60 -10.94 -15.77 -4.06
N HIS A 61 -11.77 -14.80 -3.66
CA HIS A 61 -12.77 -14.98 -2.61
C HIS A 61 -14.21 -15.06 -3.16
N GLY A 62 -14.46 -14.49 -4.33
CA GLY A 62 -15.79 -14.43 -4.94
C GLY A 62 -16.66 -13.31 -4.35
N ASP A 63 -17.98 -13.43 -4.51
CA ASP A 63 -18.92 -12.41 -4.04
C ASP A 63 -18.98 -12.37 -2.50
N PRO A 64 -19.11 -11.19 -1.86
CA PRO A 64 -19.28 -11.03 -0.42
C PRO A 64 -20.33 -11.93 0.25
N ASP A 65 -21.41 -12.28 -0.45
CA ASP A 65 -22.45 -13.22 0.02
C ASP A 65 -21.94 -14.66 0.22
N SER A 66 -20.78 -14.99 -0.35
CA SER A 66 -20.17 -16.33 -0.29
C SER A 66 -19.03 -16.44 0.73
N LEU A 67 -18.62 -15.32 1.33
CA LEU A 67 -17.57 -15.27 2.34
C LEU A 67 -17.97 -16.02 3.62
N GLY A 68 -16.97 -16.48 4.37
CA GLY A 68 -17.15 -17.11 5.67
C GLY A 68 -17.61 -16.15 6.77
N ALA A 69 -17.01 -16.26 7.95
CA ALA A 69 -17.33 -15.35 9.05
C ALA A 69 -16.87 -13.93 8.68
N PHE A 70 -17.77 -12.95 8.69
CA PHE A 70 -17.38 -11.59 8.30
C PHE A 70 -16.64 -10.84 9.42
N MET A 71 -16.89 -11.20 10.68
CA MET A 71 -16.36 -10.52 11.86
C MET A 71 -15.80 -11.52 12.89
N GLY A 72 -14.84 -11.05 13.70
CA GLY A 72 -14.23 -11.79 14.80
C GLY A 72 -12.84 -12.35 14.45
N HIS A 73 -12.19 -12.99 15.42
CA HIS A 73 -10.81 -13.49 15.28
C HIS A 73 -10.61 -14.37 14.04
N GLU A 74 -11.58 -15.22 13.75
CA GLU A 74 -11.57 -16.18 12.64
C GLU A 74 -12.31 -15.63 11.40
N ALA A 75 -12.38 -14.30 11.25
CA ALA A 75 -13.04 -13.71 10.10
C ALA A 75 -12.33 -14.10 8.79
N ASP A 76 -13.09 -14.17 7.70
CA ASP A 76 -12.64 -14.51 6.37
C ASP A 76 -11.66 -13.44 5.84
N PRO A 77 -10.53 -13.82 5.22
CA PRO A 77 -9.62 -12.86 4.60
C PRO A 77 -10.29 -11.97 3.56
N GLY A 78 -11.26 -12.48 2.79
CA GLY A 78 -11.99 -11.67 1.82
C GLY A 78 -12.81 -10.55 2.47
N ALA A 79 -13.29 -10.74 3.71
CA ALA A 79 -13.99 -9.70 4.47
C ALA A 79 -13.02 -8.59 4.93
N ARG A 80 -11.81 -8.95 5.38
CA ARG A 80 -10.74 -8.00 5.73
C ARG A 80 -10.34 -7.16 4.52
N GLU A 81 -10.14 -7.81 3.39
CA GLU A 81 -9.70 -7.17 2.15
C GLU A 81 -10.80 -6.27 1.57
N THR A 82 -12.06 -6.69 1.62
CA THR A 82 -13.21 -5.84 1.26
C THR A 82 -13.26 -4.57 2.10
N ALA A 83 -13.06 -4.68 3.42
CA ALA A 83 -13.02 -3.52 4.30
C ALA A 83 -11.84 -2.59 4.00
N THR A 84 -10.69 -3.16 3.65
CA THR A 84 -9.50 -2.42 3.23
C THR A 84 -9.75 -1.63 1.94
N VAL A 85 -10.34 -2.27 0.93
CA VAL A 85 -10.73 -1.61 -0.33
C VAL A 85 -11.62 -0.39 -0.04
N GLY A 86 -12.64 -0.56 0.81
CA GLY A 86 -13.52 0.54 1.20
C GLY A 86 -12.77 1.70 1.85
N MET A 87 -11.87 1.41 2.80
CA MET A 87 -11.07 2.44 3.49
C MET A 87 -10.16 3.21 2.52
N LEU A 88 -9.43 2.51 1.65
CA LEU A 88 -8.54 3.14 0.67
C LEU A 88 -9.31 4.00 -0.34
N ALA A 89 -10.41 3.47 -0.88
CA ALA A 89 -11.24 4.21 -1.83
C ALA A 89 -11.86 5.46 -1.20
N ASN A 90 -12.31 5.37 0.06
CA ASN A 90 -12.91 6.48 0.80
C ASN A 90 -11.94 7.66 1.00
N GLY A 91 -10.64 7.40 1.10
CA GLY A 91 -9.62 8.46 1.21
C GLY A 91 -9.01 8.91 -0.11
N SER A 92 -9.60 8.53 -1.24
CA SER A 92 -9.16 8.98 -2.55
C SER A 92 -9.51 10.45 -2.78
N ASP A 93 -8.61 11.19 -3.45
CA ASP A 93 -8.89 12.54 -3.96
C ASP A 93 -9.89 12.54 -5.14
N ASN A 94 -10.22 11.36 -5.67
CA ASN A 94 -11.23 11.20 -6.70
C ASN A 94 -12.63 11.02 -6.07
N GLU A 95 -13.53 11.99 -6.30
CA GLU A 95 -14.88 12.01 -5.71
C GLU A 95 -15.70 10.74 -5.97
N THR A 96 -15.53 10.09 -7.12
CA THR A 96 -16.23 8.84 -7.45
C THR A 96 -15.76 7.71 -6.53
N PHE A 97 -14.45 7.53 -6.39
CA PHE A 97 -13.90 6.50 -5.49
C PHE A 97 -14.20 6.80 -4.03
N ALA A 98 -14.09 8.06 -3.61
CA ALA A 98 -14.43 8.48 -2.26
C ALA A 98 -15.89 8.14 -1.91
N ALA A 99 -16.83 8.42 -2.82
CA ALA A 99 -18.24 8.09 -2.63
C ALA A 99 -18.49 6.57 -2.52
N ILE A 100 -17.94 5.78 -3.45
CA ILE A 100 -18.12 4.32 -3.43
C ILE A 100 -17.45 3.71 -2.19
N GLY A 101 -16.24 4.15 -1.86
CA GLY A 101 -15.50 3.72 -0.67
C GLY A 101 -16.24 4.05 0.63
N SER A 102 -16.84 5.24 0.74
CA SER A 102 -17.68 5.59 1.88
C SER A 102 -18.86 4.64 2.03
N THR A 103 -19.54 4.30 0.94
CA THR A 103 -20.63 3.31 0.95
C THR A 103 -20.12 1.94 1.39
N LEU A 104 -19.00 1.46 0.85
CA LEU A 104 -18.40 0.18 1.26
C LEU A 104 -18.07 0.14 2.75
N VAL A 105 -17.45 1.20 3.30
CA VAL A 105 -17.15 1.29 4.73
C VAL A 105 -18.43 1.21 5.58
N GLU A 106 -19.50 1.88 5.16
CA GLU A 106 -20.81 1.79 5.83
C GLU A 106 -21.40 0.37 5.72
N SER A 107 -21.37 -0.25 4.54
CA SER A 107 -21.90 -1.60 4.32
C SER A 107 -21.12 -2.67 5.08
N VAL A 108 -19.80 -2.49 5.30
CA VAL A 108 -18.99 -3.34 6.19
C VAL A 108 -19.50 -3.24 7.63
N GLN A 109 -19.76 -2.02 8.11
CA GLN A 109 -20.23 -1.79 9.49
C GLN A 109 -21.64 -2.34 9.71
N LEU A 110 -22.50 -2.26 8.68
CA LEU A 110 -23.88 -2.75 8.72
C LEU A 110 -24.02 -4.22 8.35
N PHE A 111 -22.95 -4.86 7.88
CA PHE A 111 -22.94 -6.21 7.31
C PHE A 111 -24.04 -6.37 6.23
N ASN A 112 -23.97 -5.53 5.20
CA ASN A 112 -24.89 -5.56 4.06
C ASN A 112 -24.19 -6.14 2.82
N PRO A 113 -24.26 -7.47 2.58
CA PRO A 113 -23.45 -8.11 1.57
C PRO A 113 -23.88 -7.80 0.13
N GLU A 114 -25.15 -7.45 -0.11
CA GLU A 114 -25.61 -6.96 -1.42
C GLU A 114 -24.91 -5.63 -1.78
N GLU A 115 -24.82 -4.70 -0.84
CA GLU A 115 -24.13 -3.42 -1.04
C GLU A 115 -22.61 -3.59 -1.10
N LEU A 116 -22.03 -4.52 -0.34
CA LEU A 116 -20.61 -4.85 -0.46
C LEU A 116 -20.28 -5.37 -1.86
N THR A 117 -21.11 -6.27 -2.38
CA THR A 117 -20.95 -6.85 -3.71
C THR A 117 -21.05 -5.75 -4.77
N SER A 118 -22.13 -4.95 -4.74
CA SER A 118 -22.29 -3.82 -5.66
C SER A 118 -21.12 -2.85 -5.58
N GLY A 119 -20.66 -2.48 -4.37
CA GLY A 119 -19.58 -1.53 -4.18
C GLY A 119 -18.23 -2.03 -4.73
N LEU A 120 -17.92 -3.32 -4.61
CA LEU A 120 -16.71 -3.90 -5.20
C LEU A 120 -16.76 -3.86 -6.74
N TYR A 121 -17.89 -4.21 -7.35
CA TYR A 121 -18.05 -4.09 -8.81
C TYR A 121 -18.02 -2.63 -9.28
N ASP A 122 -18.58 -1.69 -8.49
CA ASP A 122 -18.53 -0.26 -8.80
C ASP A 122 -17.08 0.27 -8.75
N ILE A 123 -16.27 -0.16 -7.77
CA ILE A 123 -14.82 0.15 -7.75
C ILE A 123 -14.12 -0.46 -8.96
N GLN A 124 -14.36 -1.73 -9.27
CA GLN A 124 -13.74 -2.40 -10.42
C GLN A 124 -14.02 -1.63 -11.72
N ALA A 125 -15.28 -1.25 -11.96
CA ALA A 125 -15.68 -0.47 -13.12
C ALA A 125 -14.99 0.91 -13.15
N ALA A 126 -14.94 1.61 -12.01
CA ALA A 126 -14.24 2.90 -11.92
C ALA A 126 -12.73 2.76 -12.17
N CYS A 127 -12.11 1.65 -11.77
CA CYS A 127 -10.71 1.35 -12.05
C CYS A 127 -10.46 1.12 -13.55
N GLU A 128 -11.36 0.42 -14.24
CA GLU A 128 -11.28 0.20 -15.69
C GLU A 128 -11.42 1.51 -16.47
N ASP A 129 -12.38 2.36 -16.08
CA ASP A 129 -12.65 3.65 -16.73
C ASP A 129 -11.52 4.67 -16.51
N SER A 130 -10.85 4.63 -15.35
CA SER A 130 -9.75 5.54 -15.01
C SER A 130 -8.42 5.16 -15.64
N GLY A 131 -8.26 3.93 -16.13
CA GLY A 131 -7.03 3.44 -16.75
C GLY A 131 -5.86 3.28 -15.77
N ILE A 132 -6.15 3.16 -14.47
CA ILE A 132 -5.15 2.96 -13.42
C ILE A 132 -4.47 1.60 -13.56
N SER A 133 -3.15 1.56 -13.40
CA SER A 133 -2.37 0.33 -13.47
C SER A 133 -2.65 -0.56 -12.26
N LYS A 134 -3.11 -1.79 -12.48
CA LYS A 134 -3.36 -2.79 -11.42
C LYS A 134 -2.19 -3.75 -11.27
N THR A 135 -1.10 -3.27 -10.65
CA THR A 135 0.17 -4.02 -10.55
C THR A 135 0.73 -4.14 -9.13
N ALA A 136 -0.04 -3.73 -8.12
CA ALA A 136 0.39 -3.83 -6.73
C ALA A 136 0.51 -5.30 -6.28
N ASP A 137 1.43 -5.59 -5.37
CA ASP A 137 1.47 -6.90 -4.72
C ASP A 137 0.41 -6.96 -3.63
N VAL A 138 -0.68 -7.67 -3.92
CA VAL A 138 -1.80 -7.88 -2.99
C VAL A 138 -1.81 -9.29 -2.40
N SER A 139 -0.71 -10.04 -2.54
CA SER A 139 -0.53 -11.29 -1.79
C SER A 139 -0.57 -11.02 -0.29
N HIS A 140 -0.73 -12.06 0.53
CA HIS A 140 -0.74 -11.89 1.98
C HIS A 140 0.48 -11.12 2.49
N GLN A 141 1.69 -11.47 2.03
CA GLN A 141 2.91 -10.73 2.40
C GLN A 141 2.89 -9.30 1.85
N GLY A 142 2.46 -9.10 0.60
CA GLY A 142 2.33 -7.78 0.00
C GLY A 142 1.39 -6.85 0.78
N GLN A 143 0.30 -7.38 1.32
CA GLN A 143 -0.62 -6.66 2.20
C GLN A 143 0.03 -6.22 3.51
N LEU A 144 0.84 -7.09 4.13
CA LEU A 144 1.59 -6.74 5.35
C LEU A 144 2.66 -5.68 5.06
N ASP A 145 3.45 -5.88 4.00
CA ASP A 145 4.47 -4.92 3.57
C ASP A 145 3.87 -3.54 3.27
N TYR A 146 2.70 -3.52 2.62
CA TYR A 146 1.97 -2.30 2.31
C TYR A 146 1.44 -1.61 3.57
N ALA A 147 0.86 -2.35 4.51
CA ALA A 147 0.40 -1.82 5.79
C ALA A 147 1.54 -1.18 6.59
N CYS A 148 2.69 -1.85 6.65
CA CYS A 148 3.89 -1.34 7.32
C CYS A 148 4.45 -0.10 6.62
N THR A 149 4.45 -0.08 5.28
CA THR A 149 4.90 1.10 4.52
C THR A 149 3.99 2.30 4.77
N LEU A 150 2.66 2.10 4.80
CA LEU A 150 1.70 3.16 5.12
C LEU A 150 1.94 3.76 6.51
N THR A 151 2.05 2.92 7.55
CA THR A 151 2.26 3.39 8.92
C THR A 151 3.61 4.11 9.07
N HIS A 152 4.67 3.58 8.45
CA HIS A 152 5.99 4.20 8.48
C HIS A 152 6.00 5.56 7.80
N HIS A 153 5.43 5.66 6.59
CA HIS A 153 5.32 6.92 5.85
C HIS A 153 4.51 7.95 6.61
N PHE A 154 3.36 7.52 7.14
CA PHE A 154 2.50 8.38 7.93
C PHE A 154 3.28 9.04 9.08
N ARG A 155 4.08 8.26 9.81
CA ARG A 155 4.90 8.77 10.92
C ARG A 155 5.97 9.77 10.43
N GLN A 156 6.54 9.56 9.26
CA GLN A 156 7.54 10.47 8.68
C GLN A 156 6.93 11.80 8.22
N GLU A 157 5.75 11.76 7.58
CA GLU A 157 5.12 12.95 6.99
C GLU A 157 4.28 13.75 7.99
N HIS A 158 3.52 13.06 8.85
CA HIS A 158 2.52 13.68 9.72
C HIS A 158 2.95 13.87 11.17
N GLY A 159 3.99 13.16 11.62
CA GLY A 159 4.47 13.27 13.00
C GLY A 159 3.45 12.73 14.02
N LEU A 160 3.29 13.45 15.13
CA LEU A 160 2.45 13.03 16.26
C LEU A 160 0.96 13.31 16.02
N ALA A 161 0.08 12.52 16.64
CA ALA A 161 -1.39 12.65 16.57
C ALA A 161 -1.89 14.08 16.77
N ALA A 162 -1.33 14.80 17.74
CA ALA A 162 -1.70 16.17 18.06
C ALA A 162 -1.41 17.20 16.95
N GLU A 163 -0.56 16.87 15.98
CA GLU A 163 -0.16 17.77 14.90
C GLU A 163 -1.17 17.78 13.75
N TRP A 164 -1.98 16.73 13.61
CA TRP A 164 -2.86 16.55 12.44
C TRP A 164 -4.32 16.20 12.76
N ILE A 165 -4.61 15.64 13.94
CA ILE A 165 -5.96 15.14 14.27
C ILE A 165 -7.05 16.23 14.26
N ASP A 166 -6.70 17.47 14.56
CA ASP A 166 -7.61 18.62 14.57
C ASP A 166 -7.93 19.12 13.16
N GLU A 167 -7.12 18.76 12.16
CA GLU A 167 -7.35 19.09 10.75
C GLU A 167 -8.56 18.35 10.16
N ARG A 168 -9.06 17.33 10.87
CA ARG A 168 -10.27 16.54 10.55
C ARG A 168 -11.57 17.34 10.59
N ALA A 169 -11.55 18.62 10.97
CA ALA A 169 -12.64 19.55 10.65
C ALA A 169 -12.86 19.68 9.13
N GLN A 170 -11.87 19.29 8.33
CA GLN A 170 -11.95 19.03 6.91
C GLN A 170 -12.19 17.52 6.72
N ALA A 171 -13.41 17.12 6.37
CA ALA A 171 -13.75 15.72 6.10
C ALA A 171 -12.82 15.15 5.01
N GLY A 172 -12.38 13.88 5.17
CA GLY A 172 -11.54 13.19 4.18
C GLY A 172 -10.02 13.33 4.36
N TRP A 173 -9.54 13.77 5.53
CA TRP A 173 -8.10 14.00 5.73
C TRP A 173 -7.26 12.72 5.62
N SER A 174 -6.17 12.79 4.85
CA SER A 174 -5.36 11.63 4.39
C SER A 174 -4.81 10.78 5.54
N GLY A 175 -4.32 11.42 6.61
CA GLY A 175 -3.68 10.71 7.72
C GLY A 175 -4.58 9.72 8.45
N PHE A 176 -5.88 10.03 8.63
CA PHE A 176 -6.81 9.06 9.21
C PHE A 176 -7.01 7.86 8.29
N VAL A 177 -7.14 8.11 6.99
CA VAL A 177 -7.38 7.06 5.99
C VAL A 177 -6.17 6.15 5.86
N GLU A 178 -4.96 6.71 5.85
CA GLU A 178 -3.72 5.93 5.78
C GLU A 178 -3.62 4.96 6.96
N LEU A 179 -3.76 5.45 8.19
CA LEU A 179 -3.70 4.60 9.38
C LEU A 179 -4.87 3.63 9.48
N ALA A 180 -6.09 4.04 9.11
CA ALA A 180 -7.25 3.15 9.10
C ALA A 180 -7.10 2.04 8.05
N SER A 181 -6.49 2.34 6.90
CA SER A 181 -6.22 1.36 5.85
C SER A 181 -5.12 0.38 6.27
N ALA A 182 -4.03 0.87 6.88
CA ALA A 182 -2.99 0.03 7.45
C ALA A 182 -3.55 -0.92 8.52
N ALA A 183 -4.39 -0.40 9.42
CA ALA A 183 -5.09 -1.21 10.42
C ALA A 183 -6.04 -2.23 9.77
N ALA A 184 -6.81 -1.84 8.75
CA ALA A 184 -7.72 -2.74 8.04
C ALA A 184 -6.99 -3.92 7.39
N LEU A 185 -5.82 -3.67 6.77
CA LEU A 185 -4.98 -4.70 6.14
C LEU A 185 -4.51 -5.80 7.09
N VAL A 186 -4.44 -5.52 8.38
CA VAL A 186 -4.01 -6.48 9.41
C VAL A 186 -5.17 -7.04 10.24
N GLY A 187 -6.41 -6.82 9.78
CA GLY A 187 -7.62 -7.41 10.38
C GLY A 187 -8.40 -6.48 11.32
N ALA A 188 -7.97 -5.23 11.53
CA ALA A 188 -8.62 -4.38 12.53
C ALA A 188 -10.08 -4.04 12.19
N ALA A 189 -10.39 -3.87 10.91
CA ALA A 189 -11.72 -3.47 10.46
C ALA A 189 -12.79 -4.53 10.69
N ASN A 190 -12.41 -5.82 10.69
CA ASN A 190 -13.31 -6.94 10.94
C ASN A 190 -12.99 -7.71 12.25
N GLY A 191 -11.96 -7.33 12.98
CA GLY A 191 -11.52 -7.98 14.21
C GLY A 191 -10.81 -9.32 14.01
N GLN A 192 -10.32 -9.59 12.78
CA GLN A 192 -9.51 -10.76 12.48
C GLN A 192 -8.16 -10.67 13.20
N ILE A 193 -7.67 -11.80 13.73
CA ILE A 193 -6.30 -11.94 14.21
C ILE A 193 -5.56 -12.88 13.27
N LEU A 194 -4.49 -12.37 12.65
CA LEU A 194 -3.63 -13.17 11.79
C LEU A 194 -2.84 -14.15 12.66
N ALA A 195 -2.98 -15.45 12.40
CA ALA A 195 -2.38 -16.49 13.24
C ALA A 195 -0.84 -16.40 13.29
N GLU A 196 -0.25 -15.97 12.18
CA GLU A 196 1.20 -15.78 12.02
C GLU A 196 1.70 -14.49 12.68
N TYR A 197 0.84 -13.47 12.80
CA TYR A 197 1.21 -12.11 13.23
C TYR A 197 0.20 -11.50 14.22
N PRO A 198 -0.07 -12.17 15.35
CA PRO A 198 -1.11 -11.72 16.27
C PRO A 198 -0.83 -10.35 16.88
N GLU A 199 0.43 -10.04 17.18
CA GLU A 199 0.83 -8.75 17.76
C GLU A 199 0.57 -7.59 16.78
N LEU A 200 0.77 -7.81 15.48
CA LEU A 200 0.50 -6.82 14.45
C LEU A 200 -1.02 -6.59 14.30
N SER A 201 -1.83 -7.65 14.32
CA SER A 201 -3.29 -7.52 14.30
C SER A 201 -3.82 -6.82 15.55
N GLU A 202 -3.30 -7.13 16.73
CA GLU A 202 -3.66 -6.46 17.98
C GLU A 202 -3.30 -4.97 17.94
N ALA A 203 -2.09 -4.61 17.48
CA ALA A 203 -1.68 -3.22 17.28
C ALA A 203 -2.59 -2.50 16.28
N GLY A 204 -2.98 -3.16 15.19
CA GLY A 204 -3.96 -2.63 14.23
C GLY A 204 -5.33 -2.37 14.84
N ILE A 205 -5.86 -3.31 15.65
CA ILE A 205 -7.14 -3.16 16.35
C ILE A 205 -7.08 -1.98 17.32
N ASP A 206 -6.02 -1.88 18.12
CA ASP A 206 -5.84 -0.78 19.05
C ASP A 206 -5.73 0.57 18.32
N LEU A 207 -5.00 0.60 17.20
CA LEU A 207 -4.89 1.77 16.34
C LEU A 207 -6.24 2.22 15.79
N LEU A 208 -7.02 1.32 15.17
CA LEU A 208 -8.33 1.66 14.62
C LEU A 208 -9.29 2.15 15.71
N ASN A 209 -9.28 1.50 16.87
CA ASN A 209 -10.06 1.91 18.02
C ASN A 209 -9.65 3.30 18.54
N ALA A 210 -8.35 3.59 18.59
CA ALA A 210 -7.82 4.88 19.01
C ALA A 210 -8.23 5.99 18.03
N LEU A 211 -8.14 5.74 16.73
CA LEU A 211 -8.58 6.63 15.66
C LEU A 211 -10.08 6.97 15.71
N GLN A 212 -10.91 5.99 16.08
CA GLN A 212 -12.35 6.17 16.28
C GLN A 212 -12.64 7.01 17.54
N ARG A 213 -11.93 6.76 18.64
CA ARG A 213 -12.07 7.52 19.90
C ARG A 213 -11.40 8.89 19.88
N ARG A 214 -10.49 9.13 18.93
CA ARG A 214 -9.63 10.32 18.85
C ARG A 214 -8.76 10.50 20.09
N ASP A 215 -8.26 9.38 20.61
CA ASP A 215 -7.40 9.37 21.77
C ASP A 215 -5.94 9.52 21.32
N LEU A 216 -5.40 10.74 21.40
CA LEU A 216 -4.13 11.10 20.75
C LEU A 216 -2.95 10.29 21.29
N GLU A 217 -2.91 10.14 22.62
CA GLU A 217 -1.87 9.35 23.28
C GLU A 217 -1.94 7.89 22.86
N VAL A 218 -3.16 7.33 22.77
CA VAL A 218 -3.33 5.95 22.33
C VAL A 218 -3.01 5.80 20.84
N ILE A 219 -3.33 6.77 19.99
CA ILE A 219 -2.94 6.74 18.57
C ILE A 219 -1.42 6.68 18.43
N ASP A 220 -0.68 7.58 19.10
CA ASP A 220 0.79 7.62 19.02
C ASP A 220 1.41 6.30 19.52
N ASN A 221 0.93 5.79 20.65
CA ASN A 221 1.39 4.50 21.19
C ASN A 221 1.05 3.33 20.27
N SER A 222 -0.13 3.32 19.65
CA SER A 222 -0.54 2.26 18.72
C SER A 222 0.23 2.31 17.40
N VAL A 223 0.57 3.51 16.88
CA VAL A 223 1.46 3.65 15.72
C VAL A 223 2.86 3.10 16.04
N GLU A 224 3.42 3.42 17.22
CA GLU A 224 4.71 2.88 17.65
C GLU A 224 4.68 1.34 17.82
N ALA A 225 3.60 0.80 18.39
CA ALA A 225 3.42 -0.64 18.52
C ALA A 225 3.30 -1.32 17.15
N PHE A 226 2.57 -0.72 16.22
CA PHE A 226 2.41 -1.22 14.85
C PHE A 226 3.76 -1.22 14.10
N ASP A 227 4.50 -0.11 14.13
CA ASP A 227 5.86 -0.02 13.56
C ASP A 227 6.80 -1.08 14.15
N SER A 228 6.72 -1.31 15.46
CA SER A 228 7.56 -2.29 16.16
C SER A 228 7.20 -3.71 15.73
N ALA A 229 5.91 -4.03 15.59
CA ALA A 229 5.46 -5.33 15.10
C ALA A 229 5.85 -5.57 13.63
N CYS A 230 5.82 -4.52 12.81
CA CYS A 230 6.30 -4.55 11.43
C CYS A 230 7.79 -4.89 11.29
N ALA A 231 8.62 -4.51 12.27
CA ALA A 231 10.05 -4.81 12.26
C ALA A 231 10.37 -6.29 12.53
N GLU A 232 9.38 -7.09 12.96
CA GLU A 232 9.51 -8.51 13.28
C GLU A 232 8.93 -9.44 12.18
N LEU A 233 8.43 -8.88 11.07
CA LEU A 233 7.97 -9.61 9.87
C LEU A 233 9.15 -10.26 9.11
#